data_AF-A0A182VQS1-F1
#
_entry.id   AF-A0A182VQS1-F1
#
_cell.length_a   1.000
_cell.length_b   1.000
_cell.length_c   1.000
_cell.angle_alpha   90.00
_cell.angle_beta   90.00
_cell.angle_gamma   90.00
#
_symmetry.space_group_name_H-M   'P 1'
#
loop_
_entity.id
_entity.type
_entity.pdbx_description
1 polymer ?
#
loop_
_entity_poly.entity_id
_entity_poly.type
_entity_poly.pdbx_seq_one_letter_code
_entity_poly.pdbx_strand_id
1 'polypeptide(L)'
;MEDSRHELNQTELITTHQEELKQELLKYYRSSLIIGLLKQPEAPISMENRALLSMYKHDGDLPLGLDHIRNLDISYHERIAIGKYIEGKITEQVRPFVEKAKRFGGGDLTELSASQFQEQYNNLQLDQERKELTDKLAKLKKRKLELMKACAEIRTGPFQRNNVELKHAEACYMQNKTELLQKVLANEIINCTPHAVKANQEVAANINILLGNGKRDKL
;
A
#
# COMPACT_ATOMS: atom_id res chain seq x y z
N MET A 1 -45.03 -4.68 32.28
CA MET A 1 -43.88 -4.91 31.39
C MET A 1 -42.55 -4.96 32.17
N GLU A 2 -42.54 -5.28 33.46
CA GLU A 2 -41.31 -5.36 34.28
C GLU A 2 -40.88 -6.80 34.60
N ASP A 3 -41.81 -7.77 34.62
CA ASP A 3 -41.50 -9.20 34.85
C ASP A 3 -40.54 -9.79 33.81
N SER A 4 -40.63 -9.35 32.54
CA SER A 4 -39.80 -9.87 31.45
C SER A 4 -38.31 -9.53 31.60
N ARG A 5 -37.96 -8.46 32.33
CA ARG A 5 -36.54 -8.08 32.55
C ARG A 5 -35.89 -8.88 33.67
N HIS A 6 -36.67 -9.33 34.66
CA HIS A 6 -36.17 -10.21 35.72
C HIS A 6 -35.97 -11.65 35.23
N GLU A 7 -36.84 -12.15 34.35
CA GLU A 7 -36.68 -13.48 33.73
C GLU A 7 -35.46 -13.54 32.79
N LEU A 8 -35.21 -12.50 31.99
CA LEU A 8 -34.02 -12.41 31.13
C LEU A 8 -32.70 -12.47 31.93
N ASN A 9 -32.60 -11.71 33.03
CA ASN A 9 -31.41 -11.72 33.90
C ASN A 9 -31.21 -13.06 34.61
N GLN A 10 -32.28 -13.73 35.04
CA GLN A 10 -32.18 -15.06 35.64
C GLN A 10 -31.74 -16.11 34.61
N THR A 11 -32.21 -15.99 33.37
CA THR A 11 -31.82 -16.89 32.27
C THR A 11 -30.34 -16.74 31.94
N GLU A 12 -29.80 -15.52 31.91
CA GLU A 12 -28.36 -15.25 31.71
C GLU A 12 -27.49 -15.74 32.89
N LEU A 13 -28.00 -15.65 34.11
CA LEU A 13 -27.32 -16.18 35.31
C LEU A 13 -27.27 -17.72 35.32
N ILE A 14 -28.36 -18.36 34.86
CA ILE A 14 -28.46 -19.82 34.76
C ILE A 14 -27.54 -20.35 33.66
N THR A 15 -27.43 -19.66 32.52
CA THR A 15 -26.51 -20.07 31.45
C THR A 15 -25.05 -19.92 31.84
N THR A 16 -24.69 -18.86 32.57
CA THR A 16 -23.33 -18.67 33.09
C THR A 16 -22.94 -19.75 34.11
N HIS A 17 -23.80 -20.07 35.09
CA HIS A 17 -23.54 -21.18 36.02
C HIS A 17 -23.48 -22.56 35.34
N GLN A 18 -24.31 -22.80 34.33
CA GLN A 18 -24.21 -24.03 33.54
C GLN A 18 -22.89 -24.13 32.79
N GLU A 19 -22.37 -23.01 32.28
CA GLU A 19 -21.09 -22.97 31.59
C GLU A 19 -19.92 -23.19 32.54
N GLU A 20 -19.95 -22.59 33.74
CA GLU A 20 -18.97 -22.83 34.81
C GLU A 20 -18.94 -24.31 35.24
N LEU A 21 -20.11 -24.92 35.45
CA LEU A 21 -20.23 -26.33 35.80
C LEU A 21 -19.68 -27.24 34.68
N LYS A 22 -19.99 -26.93 33.42
CA LYS A 22 -19.42 -27.65 32.26
C LYS A 22 -17.90 -27.54 32.22
N GLN A 23 -17.35 -26.36 32.49
CA GLN A 23 -15.90 -26.15 32.51
C GLN A 23 -15.24 -26.95 33.65
N GLU A 24 -15.83 -27.00 34.84
CA GLU A 24 -15.32 -27.82 35.95
C GLU A 24 -15.38 -29.31 35.65
N LEU A 25 -16.51 -29.79 35.09
CA LEU A 25 -16.62 -31.18 34.64
C LEU A 25 -15.56 -31.50 33.58
N LEU A 26 -15.34 -30.62 32.60
CA LEU A 26 -14.31 -30.78 31.58
C LEU A 26 -12.91 -30.85 32.18
N LYS A 27 -12.58 -30.03 33.18
CA LYS A 27 -11.30 -30.10 33.91
C LYS A 27 -11.12 -31.45 34.59
N TYR A 28 -12.18 -31.96 35.22
CA TYR A 28 -12.16 -33.26 35.88
C TYR A 28 -11.93 -34.41 34.89
N TYR A 29 -12.66 -34.42 33.77
CA TYR A 29 -12.47 -35.41 32.70
C TYR A 29 -11.06 -35.35 32.08
N ARG A 30 -10.53 -34.15 31.84
CA ARG A 30 -9.15 -33.95 31.34
C ARG A 30 -8.12 -34.54 32.30
N SER A 31 -8.27 -34.26 33.59
CA SER A 31 -7.35 -34.74 34.63
C SER A 31 -7.40 -36.28 34.72
N SER A 32 -8.59 -36.86 34.74
CA SER A 32 -8.79 -38.31 34.77
C SER A 32 -8.18 -39.02 33.56
N LEU A 33 -8.34 -38.45 32.36
CA LEU A 33 -7.73 -38.96 31.13
C LEU A 33 -6.20 -38.94 31.20
N ILE A 34 -5.62 -37.80 31.59
CA ILE A 34 -4.17 -37.64 31.73
C ILE A 34 -3.61 -38.65 32.72
N ILE A 35 -4.26 -38.82 33.88
CA ILE A 35 -3.86 -39.80 34.89
C ILE A 35 -3.95 -41.23 34.34
N GLY A 36 -5.02 -41.56 33.60
CA GLY A 36 -5.17 -42.87 32.96
C GLY A 36 -4.06 -43.18 31.95
N LEU A 37 -3.64 -42.18 31.17
CA LEU A 37 -2.53 -42.30 30.22
C LEU A 37 -1.18 -42.45 30.94
N LEU A 38 -0.94 -41.71 32.01
CA LEU A 38 0.32 -41.76 32.75
C LEU A 38 0.47 -43.03 33.59
N LYS A 39 -0.62 -43.74 33.90
CA LYS A 39 -0.59 -45.06 34.54
C LYS A 39 -0.14 -46.19 33.61
N GLN A 40 -0.10 -45.97 32.30
CA GLN A 40 0.36 -46.97 31.34
C GLN A 40 1.84 -47.29 31.54
N PRO A 41 2.28 -48.55 31.37
CA PRO A 41 3.67 -48.95 31.60
C PRO A 41 4.66 -48.25 30.65
N GLU A 42 4.21 -47.82 29.48
CA GLU A 42 5.01 -47.13 28.46
C GLU A 42 5.12 -45.61 28.70
N ALA A 43 4.44 -45.04 29.70
CA ALA A 43 4.49 -43.61 29.98
C ALA A 43 5.89 -43.18 30.47
N PRO A 44 6.44 -42.04 29.99
CA PRO A 44 7.78 -41.57 30.33
C PRO A 44 7.80 -40.88 31.70
N ILE A 45 7.47 -41.64 32.74
CA ILE A 45 7.50 -41.22 34.15
C ILE A 45 8.32 -42.21 34.96
N SER A 46 8.94 -41.73 36.04
CA SER A 46 9.64 -42.59 36.98
C SER A 46 8.68 -43.60 37.65
N MET A 47 9.22 -44.74 38.08
CA MET A 47 8.44 -45.76 38.79
C MET A 47 7.84 -45.24 40.10
N GLU A 48 8.54 -44.33 40.77
CA GLU A 48 8.07 -43.65 41.98
C GLU A 48 6.86 -42.75 41.67
N ASN A 49 6.97 -41.88 40.66
CA ASN A 49 5.87 -41.00 40.25
C ASN A 49 4.64 -41.78 39.76
N ARG A 50 4.86 -42.96 39.14
CA ARG A 50 3.79 -43.88 38.73
C ARG A 50 3.08 -44.51 39.93
N ALA A 51 3.83 -44.91 40.97
CA ALA A 51 3.25 -45.40 42.22
C ALA A 51 2.40 -44.33 42.90
N LEU A 52 2.85 -43.07 42.89
CA LEU A 52 2.11 -41.93 43.45
C LEU A 52 0.82 -41.62 42.68
N LEU A 53 0.86 -41.65 41.34
CA LEU A 53 -0.34 -41.53 40.51
C LEU A 53 -1.34 -42.67 40.77
N SER A 54 -0.87 -43.86 41.14
CA SER A 54 -1.76 -44.97 41.51
C SER A 54 -2.58 -44.65 42.77
N MET A 55 -2.01 -43.89 43.71
CA MET A 55 -2.66 -43.47 44.96
C MET A 55 -3.62 -42.30 44.79
N TYR A 56 -3.53 -41.52 43.70
CA TYR A 56 -4.38 -40.35 43.43
C TYR A 56 -5.90 -40.67 43.33
N LYS A 57 -6.29 -41.95 43.22
CA LYS A 57 -7.72 -42.36 43.22
C LYS A 57 -8.29 -42.63 44.62
N HIS A 58 -7.48 -42.58 45.67
CA HIS A 58 -7.99 -42.68 47.03
C HIS A 58 -8.30 -41.28 47.54
N ASP A 59 -9.59 -40.91 47.53
CA ASP A 59 -10.12 -39.69 48.19
C ASP A 59 -10.05 -39.76 49.74
N GLY A 60 -9.09 -40.52 50.28
CA GLY A 60 -8.84 -40.64 51.71
C GLY A 60 -7.65 -39.80 52.15
N ASP A 61 -7.64 -39.38 53.42
CA ASP A 61 -6.48 -38.73 54.01
C ASP A 61 -5.23 -39.61 53.81
N LEU A 62 -4.17 -39.00 53.27
CA LEU A 62 -2.87 -39.65 53.18
C LEU A 62 -2.41 -39.99 54.61
N PRO A 63 -1.75 -41.13 54.83
CA PRO A 63 -1.10 -41.43 56.10
C PRO A 63 -0.23 -40.24 56.55
N LEU A 64 -0.41 -39.81 57.80
CA LEU A 64 0.35 -38.73 58.43
C LEU A 64 1.85 -38.87 58.14
N GLY A 65 2.46 -37.83 57.56
CA GLY A 65 3.89 -37.81 57.21
C GLY A 65 4.21 -37.94 55.71
N LEU A 66 3.21 -38.13 54.83
CA LEU A 66 3.41 -38.19 53.38
C LEU A 66 3.06 -36.87 52.66
N ASP A 67 2.91 -35.77 53.38
CA ASP A 67 2.49 -34.47 52.82
C ASP A 67 3.51 -33.90 51.80
N HIS A 68 4.80 -34.21 51.98
CA HIS A 68 5.88 -33.81 51.07
C HIS A 68 5.78 -34.47 49.68
N ILE A 69 5.03 -35.56 49.56
CA ILE A 69 4.85 -36.31 48.31
C ILE A 69 3.88 -35.59 47.35
N ARG A 70 3.05 -34.67 47.85
CA ARG A 70 2.11 -33.89 47.03
C ARG A 70 2.82 -32.90 46.10
N ASN A 71 4.05 -32.50 46.43
CA ASN A 71 4.85 -31.57 45.64
C ASN A 71 5.88 -32.35 44.81
N LEU A 72 5.43 -32.86 43.67
CA LEU A 72 6.29 -33.51 42.68
C LEU A 72 7.08 -32.46 41.91
N ASP A 73 8.40 -32.42 42.11
CA ASP A 73 9.30 -31.60 41.31
C ASP A 73 9.63 -32.34 40.00
N ILE A 74 8.79 -32.13 38.99
CA ILE A 74 8.96 -32.72 37.66
C ILE A 74 9.96 -31.87 36.88
N SER A 75 11.07 -32.48 36.45
CA SER A 75 12.09 -31.81 35.65
C SER A 75 11.50 -31.27 34.34
N TYR A 76 12.06 -30.17 33.84
CA TYR A 76 11.65 -29.59 32.56
C TYR A 76 11.66 -30.61 31.40
N HIS A 77 12.67 -31.49 31.37
CA HIS A 77 12.77 -32.53 30.35
C HIS A 77 11.69 -33.61 30.49
N GLU A 78 11.37 -34.02 31.72
CA GLU A 78 10.29 -34.96 31.99
C GLU A 78 8.94 -34.35 31.60
N ARG A 79 8.72 -33.07 31.92
CA ARG A 79 7.51 -32.33 31.54
C ARG A 79 7.31 -32.31 30.02
N ILE A 80 8.37 -32.09 29.24
CA ILE A 80 8.31 -32.15 27.77
C ILE A 80 8.03 -33.57 27.28
N ALA A 81 8.71 -34.57 27.84
CA ALA A 81 8.53 -35.96 27.43
C ALA A 81 7.10 -36.46 27.72
N ILE A 82 6.58 -36.14 28.90
CA ILE A 82 5.20 -36.39 29.31
C ILE A 82 4.23 -35.68 28.37
N GLY A 83 4.46 -34.40 28.07
CA GLY A 83 3.62 -33.62 27.15
C GLY A 83 3.53 -34.27 25.77
N LYS A 84 4.67 -34.60 25.16
CA LYS A 84 4.73 -35.28 23.86
C LYS A 84 4.06 -36.66 23.87
N TYR A 85 4.23 -37.43 24.95
CA TYR A 85 3.61 -38.74 25.10
C TYR A 85 2.07 -38.64 25.17
N ILE A 86 1.55 -37.73 26.00
CA ILE A 86 0.11 -37.49 26.13
C ILE A 86 -0.47 -37.02 24.79
N GLU A 87 0.17 -36.05 24.14
CA GLU A 87 -0.25 -35.53 22.83
C GLU A 87 -0.28 -36.65 21.77
N GLY A 88 0.76 -37.48 21.73
CA GLY A 88 0.84 -38.62 20.82
C GLY A 88 -0.28 -39.63 21.07
N LYS A 89 -0.51 -40.01 22.34
CA LYS A 89 -1.55 -40.99 22.70
C LYS A 89 -2.97 -40.48 22.45
N ILE A 90 -3.26 -39.21 22.74
CA ILE A 90 -4.54 -38.60 22.41
C ILE A 90 -4.73 -38.58 20.90
N THR A 91 -3.70 -38.18 20.15
CA THR A 91 -3.74 -38.17 18.69
C THR A 91 -3.99 -39.56 18.12
N GLU A 92 -3.34 -40.61 18.64
CA GLU A 92 -3.57 -42.01 18.26
C GLU A 92 -5.01 -42.45 18.52
N GLN A 93 -5.56 -42.16 19.69
CA GLN A 93 -6.93 -42.53 20.06
C GLN A 93 -7.98 -41.78 19.25
N VAL A 94 -7.73 -40.52 18.90
CA VAL A 94 -8.67 -39.65 18.18
C VAL A 94 -8.56 -39.83 16.66
N ARG A 95 -7.42 -40.30 16.14
CA ARG A 95 -7.18 -40.58 14.70
C ARG A 95 -8.29 -41.36 14.00
N PRO A 96 -8.80 -42.52 14.50
CA PRO A 96 -9.86 -43.25 13.81
C PRO A 96 -11.15 -42.43 13.66
N PHE A 97 -11.46 -41.56 14.61
CA PHE A 97 -12.63 -40.69 14.55
C PHE A 97 -12.43 -39.54 13.56
N VAL A 98 -11.22 -38.96 13.53
CA VAL A 98 -10.85 -37.94 12.54
C VAL A 98 -10.87 -38.50 11.13
N GLU A 99 -10.30 -39.68 10.90
CA GLU A 99 -10.32 -40.35 9.59
C GLU A 99 -11.74 -40.73 9.16
N LYS A 100 -12.59 -41.15 10.11
CA LYS A 100 -14.02 -41.36 9.84
C LYS A 100 -14.70 -40.05 9.46
N ALA A 101 -14.47 -38.96 10.19
CA ALA A 101 -15.04 -37.65 9.90
C ALA A 101 -14.59 -37.10 8.54
N LYS A 102 -13.31 -37.25 8.17
CA LYS A 102 -12.79 -36.84 6.85
C LYS A 102 -13.53 -37.53 5.70
N ARG A 103 -13.90 -38.80 5.86
CA ARG A 103 -14.66 -39.55 4.84
C ARG A 103 -16.08 -39.00 4.64
N PHE A 104 -16.68 -38.42 5.66
CA PHE A 104 -18.01 -37.78 5.57
C PHE A 104 -17.93 -36.31 5.17
N GLY A 105 -16.84 -35.60 5.51
CA GLY A 105 -16.67 -34.16 5.32
C GLY A 105 -15.88 -33.72 4.10
N GLY A 106 -15.55 -34.61 3.15
CA GLY A 106 -14.83 -34.22 1.93
C GLY A 106 -13.32 -34.03 2.09
N GLY A 107 -12.73 -34.56 3.17
CA GLY A 107 -11.28 -34.71 3.33
C GLY A 107 -10.57 -33.60 4.12
N ASP A 108 -11.08 -32.36 4.09
CA ASP A 108 -10.48 -31.25 4.83
C ASP A 108 -11.29 -30.89 6.08
N LEU A 109 -10.65 -31.02 7.24
CA LEU A 109 -11.22 -30.70 8.56
C LEU A 109 -10.48 -29.51 9.19
N THR A 110 -9.64 -28.80 8.44
CA THR A 110 -8.88 -27.64 8.93
C THR A 110 -9.79 -26.53 9.47
N GLU A 111 -10.99 -26.39 8.92
CA GLU A 111 -12.01 -25.46 9.42
C GLU A 111 -12.47 -25.77 10.86
N LEU A 112 -12.45 -27.03 11.31
CA LEU A 112 -12.77 -27.39 12.70
C LEU A 112 -11.67 -27.00 13.69
N SER A 113 -10.44 -26.83 13.19
CA SER A 113 -9.31 -26.32 13.97
C SER A 113 -9.21 -24.79 13.92
N ALA A 114 -10.05 -24.13 13.12
CA ALA A 114 -10.05 -22.69 13.02
C ALA A 114 -10.50 -22.08 14.35
N SER A 115 -9.73 -21.10 14.83
CA SER A 115 -10.12 -20.33 16.01
C SER A 115 -11.43 -19.58 15.72
N GLN A 116 -12.32 -19.47 16.70
CA GLN A 116 -13.56 -18.69 16.60
C GLN A 116 -13.33 -17.23 16.18
N PHE A 117 -12.10 -16.73 16.36
CA PHE A 117 -11.69 -15.36 16.01
C PHE A 117 -10.85 -15.27 14.72
N GLN A 118 -10.60 -16.37 14.02
CA GLN A 118 -9.72 -16.39 12.85
C GLN A 118 -10.23 -15.48 11.72
N GLU A 119 -11.53 -15.46 11.48
CA GLU A 119 -12.14 -14.58 10.49
C GLU A 119 -12.01 -13.10 10.87
N GLN A 120 -12.18 -12.76 12.16
CA GLN A 120 -12.00 -11.40 12.66
C GLN A 120 -10.55 -10.94 12.54
N TYR A 121 -9.60 -11.82 12.84
CA TYR A 121 -8.18 -11.54 12.67
C TYR A 121 -7.81 -11.33 11.20
N ASN A 122 -8.31 -12.19 10.30
CA ASN A 122 -8.10 -12.05 8.85
C ASN A 122 -8.69 -10.73 8.33
N ASN A 123 -9.91 -10.36 8.76
CA ASN A 123 -10.52 -9.09 8.40
C ASN A 123 -9.67 -7.89 8.87
N LEU A 124 -9.14 -7.95 10.09
CA LEU A 124 -8.27 -6.90 10.61
C LEU A 124 -6.99 -6.75 9.77
N GLN A 125 -6.36 -7.86 9.39
CA GLN A 125 -5.19 -7.86 8.52
C GLN A 125 -5.49 -7.29 7.14
N LEU A 126 -6.58 -7.73 6.52
CA LEU A 126 -7.02 -7.24 5.21
C LEU A 126 -7.33 -5.74 5.25
N ASP A 127 -7.95 -5.24 6.32
CA ASP A 127 -8.21 -3.81 6.48
C ASP A 127 -6.93 -2.99 6.63
N GLN A 128 -5.93 -3.54 7.32
CA GLN A 128 -4.61 -2.91 7.43
C GLN A 128 -3.92 -2.85 6.06
N GLU A 129 -3.90 -3.96 5.32
CA GLU A 129 -3.33 -4.03 3.98
C GLU A 129 -4.06 -3.07 3.01
N ARG A 130 -5.39 -3.00 3.09
CA ARG A 130 -6.20 -2.08 2.30
C ARG A 130 -5.80 -0.62 2.53
N LYS A 131 -5.58 -0.22 3.79
CA LYS A 131 -5.13 1.14 4.14
C LYS A 131 -3.74 1.41 3.54
N GLU A 132 -2.80 0.50 3.73
CA GLU A 132 -1.44 0.65 3.19
C GLU A 132 -1.41 0.79 1.66
N LEU A 133 -2.18 -0.05 0.96
CA LEU A 133 -2.30 0.01 -0.49
C LEU A 133 -2.95 1.30 -0.97
N THR A 134 -3.97 1.78 -0.24
CA THR A 134 -4.64 3.06 -0.55
C THR A 134 -3.68 4.24 -0.42
N ASP A 135 -2.86 4.26 0.63
CA ASP A 135 -1.86 5.31 0.84
C ASP A 135 -0.75 5.27 -0.22
N LYS A 136 -0.28 4.07 -0.59
CA LYS A 136 0.68 3.91 -1.70
C LYS A 136 0.08 4.42 -3.01
N LEU A 137 -1.18 4.10 -3.29
CA LEU A 137 -1.87 4.57 -4.49
C LEU A 137 -2.00 6.09 -4.52
N ALA A 138 -2.34 6.73 -3.39
CA ALA A 138 -2.42 8.18 -3.27
C ALA A 138 -1.07 8.86 -3.56
N LYS A 139 0.02 8.32 -2.99
CA LYS A 139 1.40 8.80 -3.24
C LYS A 139 1.77 8.68 -4.72
N LEU A 140 1.48 7.54 -5.35
CA LEU A 140 1.77 7.32 -6.77
C LEU A 140 0.97 8.26 -7.68
N LYS A 141 -0.32 8.48 -7.39
CA LYS A 141 -1.15 9.44 -8.14
C LYS A 141 -0.60 10.87 -8.03
N LYS A 142 -0.20 11.29 -6.82
CA LYS A 142 0.44 12.60 -6.62
C LYS A 142 1.72 12.71 -7.44
N ARG A 143 2.59 11.70 -7.38
CA ARG A 143 3.85 11.67 -8.14
C ARG A 143 3.61 11.72 -9.65
N LYS A 144 2.60 11.00 -10.15
CA LYS A 144 2.20 11.06 -11.57
C LYS A 144 1.82 12.48 -11.98
N LEU A 145 1.00 13.17 -11.18
CA LEU A 145 0.60 14.55 -11.48
C LEU A 145 1.78 15.52 -11.50
N GLU A 146 2.71 15.39 -10.54
CA GLU A 146 3.95 16.18 -10.52
C GLU A 146 4.78 15.97 -11.79
N LEU A 147 4.96 14.72 -12.22
CA LEU A 147 5.69 14.40 -13.45
C LEU A 147 4.98 14.93 -14.70
N MET A 148 3.65 14.80 -14.77
CA MET A 148 2.87 15.36 -15.88
C MET A 148 3.01 16.88 -15.94
N LYS A 149 3.02 17.56 -14.79
CA LYS A 149 3.25 19.01 -14.72
C LYS A 149 4.65 19.39 -15.21
N ALA A 150 5.68 18.69 -14.74
CA ALA A 150 7.06 18.90 -15.20
C ALA A 150 7.21 18.68 -16.71
N CYS A 151 6.61 17.61 -17.26
CA CYS A 151 6.60 17.38 -18.71
C CYS A 151 5.88 18.49 -19.47
N ALA A 152 4.77 19.01 -18.93
CA ALA A 152 4.06 20.13 -19.54
C ALA A 152 4.93 21.39 -19.57
N GLU A 153 5.61 21.71 -18.46
CA GLU A 153 6.55 22.85 -18.35
C GLU A 153 7.73 22.71 -19.32
N ILE A 154 8.32 21.51 -19.41
CA ILE A 154 9.40 21.21 -20.37
C ILE A 154 8.90 21.31 -21.81
N ARG A 155 7.62 21.05 -22.09
CA ARG A 155 7.08 21.19 -23.45
C ARG A 155 6.72 22.64 -23.79
N THR A 156 6.17 23.39 -22.85
CA THR A 156 5.74 24.78 -23.07
C THR A 156 6.92 25.76 -23.07
N GLY A 157 7.94 25.56 -22.24
CA GLY A 157 9.12 26.43 -22.15
C GLY A 157 9.88 26.58 -23.48
N PRO A 158 10.33 25.48 -24.11
CA PRO A 158 10.97 25.49 -25.43
C PRO A 158 10.06 26.02 -26.53
N PHE A 159 8.75 25.72 -26.48
CA PHE A 159 7.82 26.26 -27.47
C PHE A 159 7.74 27.79 -27.40
N GLN A 160 7.65 28.36 -26.19
CA GLN A 160 7.65 29.80 -25.99
C GLN A 160 8.98 30.44 -26.40
N ARG A 161 10.11 29.83 -26.01
CA ARG A 161 11.45 30.30 -26.39
C ARG A 161 11.65 30.30 -27.91
N ASN A 162 11.33 29.19 -28.58
CA ASN A 162 11.47 29.06 -30.03
C ASN A 162 10.58 30.07 -30.77
N ASN A 163 9.37 30.34 -30.26
CA ASN A 163 8.49 31.34 -30.84
C ASN A 163 9.05 32.76 -30.70
N VAL A 164 9.65 33.11 -29.56
CA VAL A 164 10.31 34.41 -29.38
C VAL A 164 11.53 34.55 -30.29
N GLU A 165 12.38 33.53 -30.36
CA GLU A 165 13.56 33.51 -31.24
C GLU A 165 13.16 33.65 -32.71
N LEU A 166 12.10 32.94 -33.15
CA LEU A 166 11.55 33.06 -34.49
C LEU A 166 11.02 34.48 -34.77
N LYS A 167 10.22 35.05 -33.85
CA LYS A 167 9.67 36.39 -34.03
C LYS A 167 10.74 37.48 -34.01
N HIS A 168 11.79 37.31 -33.20
CA HIS A 168 12.94 38.20 -33.21
C HIS A 168 13.69 38.12 -34.56
N ALA A 169 13.94 36.91 -35.07
CA ALA A 169 14.57 36.73 -36.38
C ALA A 169 13.73 37.33 -37.53
N GLU A 170 12.41 37.15 -37.51
CA GLU A 170 11.48 37.78 -38.47
C GLU A 170 11.56 39.31 -38.41
N ALA A 171 11.59 39.89 -37.20
CA ALA A 171 11.69 41.34 -37.01
C ALA A 171 13.03 41.89 -37.53
N CYS A 172 14.16 41.24 -37.18
CA CYS A 172 15.47 41.62 -37.69
C CYS A 172 15.56 41.53 -39.22
N TYR A 173 14.99 40.47 -39.80
CA TYR A 173 14.92 40.32 -41.25
C TYR A 173 14.14 41.47 -41.91
N MET A 174 12.97 41.81 -41.36
CA MET A 174 12.15 42.92 -41.86
C MET A 174 12.87 44.26 -41.73
N GLN A 175 13.52 44.52 -40.59
CA GLN A 175 14.32 45.71 -40.38
C GLN A 175 15.45 45.81 -41.42
N ASN A 176 16.26 44.77 -41.57
CA ASN A 176 17.36 44.74 -42.53
C ASN A 176 16.86 44.94 -43.97
N LYS A 177 15.72 44.34 -44.33
CA LYS A 177 15.08 44.53 -45.62
C LYS A 177 14.67 45.98 -45.83
N THR A 178 14.06 46.62 -44.83
CA THR A 178 13.67 48.04 -44.92
C THR A 178 14.88 48.97 -45.02
N GLU A 179 15.93 48.73 -44.24
CA GLU A 179 17.16 49.50 -44.31
C GLU A 179 17.84 49.38 -45.68
N LEU A 180 17.84 48.18 -46.27
CA LEU A 180 18.38 47.96 -47.61
C LEU A 180 17.56 48.71 -48.65
N LEU A 181 16.23 48.62 -48.62
CA LEU A 181 15.36 49.36 -49.53
C LEU A 181 15.56 50.88 -49.41
N GLN A 182 15.69 51.39 -48.18
CA GLN A 182 15.96 52.81 -47.95
C GLN A 182 17.30 53.23 -48.55
N LYS A 183 18.36 52.44 -48.39
CA LYS A 183 19.68 52.70 -49.00
C LYS A 183 19.63 52.67 -50.52
N VAL A 184 18.95 51.68 -51.11
CA VAL A 184 18.78 51.59 -52.57
C VAL A 184 18.02 52.80 -53.10
N LEU A 185 16.90 53.15 -52.49
CA LEU A 185 16.09 54.30 -52.90
C LEU A 185 16.87 55.61 -52.77
N ALA A 186 17.59 55.80 -51.65
CA ALA A 186 18.44 56.97 -51.47
C ALA A 186 19.52 57.07 -52.56
N ASN A 187 20.16 55.95 -52.89
CA ASN A 187 21.15 55.90 -53.98
C ASN A 187 20.53 56.22 -55.34
N GLU A 188 19.34 55.68 -55.65
CA GLU A 188 18.64 56.01 -56.89
C GLU A 188 18.26 57.48 -56.98
N ILE A 189 17.75 58.08 -55.90
CA ILE A 189 17.44 59.50 -55.84
C ILE A 189 18.70 60.33 -56.06
N ILE A 190 19.80 60.02 -55.35
CA ILE A 190 21.07 60.75 -55.49
C ILE A 190 21.63 60.65 -56.90
N ASN A 191 21.54 59.48 -57.54
CA ASN A 191 22.07 59.27 -58.88
C ASN A 191 21.18 59.90 -59.96
N CYS A 192 19.85 59.76 -59.87
CA CYS A 192 18.92 60.24 -60.89
C CYS A 192 18.65 61.76 -60.81
N THR A 193 18.70 62.36 -59.62
CA THR A 193 18.38 63.78 -59.43
C THR A 193 19.27 64.72 -60.26
N PRO A 194 20.61 64.58 -60.29
CA PRO A 194 21.46 65.40 -61.14
C PRO A 194 21.15 65.25 -62.63
N HIS A 195 20.83 64.04 -63.10
CA HIS A 195 20.46 63.80 -64.49
C HIS A 195 19.14 64.48 -64.85
N ALA A 196 18.12 64.36 -63.99
CA ALA A 196 16.83 65.02 -64.16
C ALA A 196 16.96 66.56 -64.12
N VAL A 197 17.76 67.10 -63.20
CA VAL A 197 18.01 68.55 -63.11
C VAL A 197 18.72 69.06 -64.37
N LYS A 198 19.74 68.34 -64.88
CA LYS A 198 20.42 68.69 -66.13
C LYS A 198 19.47 68.68 -67.33
N ALA A 199 18.64 67.64 -67.45
CA ALA A 199 17.65 67.55 -68.53
C ALA A 199 16.64 68.72 -68.47
N ASN A 200 16.16 69.06 -67.28
CA ASN A 200 15.26 70.21 -67.10
C ASN A 200 15.94 71.54 -67.45
N GLN A 201 17.21 71.73 -67.06
CA GLN A 201 17.99 72.92 -67.41
C GLN A 201 18.21 73.04 -68.92
N GLU A 202 18.50 71.93 -69.60
CA GLU A 202 18.66 71.89 -71.05
C GLU A 202 17.37 72.25 -71.79
N VAL A 203 16.24 71.67 -71.37
CA VAL A 203 14.91 72.01 -71.90
C VAL A 203 14.60 73.49 -71.67
N ALA A 204 14.85 74.00 -70.46
CA ALA A 204 14.63 75.41 -70.14
C ALA A 204 15.53 76.34 -70.98
N ALA A 205 16.79 75.98 -71.21
CA ALA A 205 17.70 76.71 -72.08
C ALA A 205 17.17 76.76 -73.53
N ASN A 206 16.71 75.62 -74.07
CA ASN A 206 16.13 75.54 -75.40
C ASN A 206 14.84 76.39 -75.54
N ILE A 207 13.97 76.37 -74.54
CA ILE A 207 12.76 77.22 -74.52
C ILE A 207 13.13 78.71 -74.51
N ASN A 208 14.12 79.11 -73.70
CA ASN A 208 14.58 80.50 -73.66
C ASN A 208 15.20 80.98 -74.97
N ILE A 209 15.88 80.10 -75.71
CA ILE A 209 16.38 80.36 -77.06
C ILE A 209 15.20 80.61 -78.02
N LEU A 210 14.18 79.74 -77.99
CA LEU A 210 13.00 79.84 -78.87
C LEU A 210 12.14 81.09 -78.60
N LEU A 211 12.04 81.52 -77.34
CA LEU A 211 11.27 82.70 -76.94
C LEU A 211 12.03 84.03 -77.14
N GLY A 212 13.28 84.00 -77.64
CA GLY A 212 14.07 85.21 -77.91
C GLY A 212 14.63 85.92 -76.67
N ASN A 213 14.53 85.30 -75.49
CA ASN A 213 15.01 85.85 -74.21
C ASN A 213 16.47 85.43 -73.89
N GLY A 214 17.07 84.57 -74.72
CA GLY A 214 18.50 84.25 -74.65
C GLY A 214 19.34 85.42 -75.14
N LYS A 215 20.19 85.98 -74.27
CA LYS A 215 21.11 87.08 -74.58
C LYS A 215 21.78 86.89 -75.95
N ARG A 216 21.46 87.79 -76.89
CA ARG A 216 22.34 88.13 -78.02
C ARG A 216 23.50 88.95 -77.47
N ASP A 217 24.49 88.26 -76.89
CA ASP A 217 25.81 88.85 -76.66
C ASP A 217 26.81 88.12 -77.55
N LYS A 218 26.93 88.61 -78.80
CA LYS A 218 28.17 89.13 -79.40
C LYS A 218 28.14 89.05 -80.92
N LEU A 219 28.35 90.24 -81.49
CA LEU A 219 28.79 90.59 -82.86
C LEU A 219 27.81 90.32 -84.00
#